data_AF-A0A7X8IQY4-F1
#
_entry.id   AF-A0A7X8IQY4-F1
#
_cell.length_a   1.000
_cell.length_b   1.000
_cell.length_c   1.000
_cell.angle_alpha   90.00
_cell.angle_beta   90.00
_cell.angle_gamma   90.00
#
_symmetry.space_group_name_H-M   'P 1'
#
loop_
_entity.id
_entity.type
_entity.pdbx_description
1 polymer ?
#
loop_
_entity_poly.entity_id
_entity_poly.type
_entity_poly.pdbx_seq_one_letter_code
_entity_poly.pdbx_strand_id
1 'polypeptide(L)' 'MEDCDNHIIEPVGLKAKTRQEMAAEYKISVNTFKKVLKLANITLPKGLIFPNTQQIIYKKIGLPDLKKDKNENTDEN' A
#
# COMPACT_ATOMS: atom_id res chain seq x y z
N MET A 1 28.95 -18.02 -6.91
CA MET A 1 28.50 -16.77 -6.27
C MET A 1 27.33 -16.34 -7.11
N GLU A 2 26.10 -16.51 -6.63
CA GLU A 2 24.91 -16.13 -7.42
C GLU A 2 24.81 -14.60 -7.39
N ASP A 3 25.25 -13.96 -8.47
CA ASP A 3 25.10 -12.53 -8.70
C ASP A 3 23.65 -12.24 -9.12
N CYS A 4 22.79 -11.98 -8.14
CA CYS A 4 21.45 -11.42 -8.31
C CYS A 4 21.43 -10.16 -7.41
N ASP A 5 21.02 -8.97 -7.84
CA ASP A 5 19.72 -8.72 -8.42
C ASP A 5 19.74 -7.38 -9.17
N ASN A 6 19.18 -7.45 -10.36
CA ASN A 6 18.97 -6.38 -11.31
C ASN A 6 18.02 -5.32 -10.69
N HIS A 7 18.54 -4.12 -10.41
CA HIS A 7 17.77 -3.04 -9.79
C HIS A 7 16.80 -2.42 -10.81
N ILE A 8 15.60 -3.01 -10.94
CA ILE A 8 14.51 -2.44 -11.74
C ILE A 8 14.00 -1.20 -11.01
N ILE A 9 14.11 -0.05 -11.67
CA ILE A 9 13.63 1.25 -11.22
C ILE A 9 12.13 1.14 -10.85
N GLU A 10 11.83 1.19 -9.56
CA GLU A 10 10.46 1.20 -9.03
C GLU A 10 9.81 2.58 -9.31
N PRO A 11 8.51 2.65 -9.65
CA PRO A 11 7.83 3.93 -9.81
C PRO A 11 7.83 4.65 -8.46
N VAL A 12 8.37 5.87 -8.48
CA VAL A 12 8.62 6.72 -7.34
C VAL A 12 7.45 6.73 -6.33
N GLY A 13 7.71 6.31 -5.09
CA GLY A 13 6.94 6.75 -3.92
C GLY A 13 6.28 5.69 -3.02
N LEU A 14 6.08 4.43 -3.44
CA LEU A 14 5.47 3.41 -2.58
C LEU A 14 6.54 2.42 -2.10
N LYS A 15 6.90 2.49 -0.81
CA LYS A 15 7.75 1.48 -0.18
C LYS A 15 6.97 0.19 0.04
N ALA A 16 7.66 -0.95 0.05
CA ALA A 16 7.05 -2.20 0.49
C ALA A 16 6.53 -2.05 1.93
N LYS A 17 5.27 -2.40 2.15
CA LYS A 17 4.58 -2.23 3.44
C LYS A 17 4.22 -3.57 4.02
N THR A 18 4.24 -3.66 5.33
CA THR A 18 3.67 -4.78 6.05
C THR A 18 2.14 -4.75 6.01
N ARG A 19 1.51 -5.89 6.33
CA ARG A 19 0.05 -5.96 6.51
C ARG A 19 -0.45 -5.06 7.65
N GLN A 20 0.39 -4.82 8.65
CA GLN A 20 0.10 -3.92 9.76
C GLN A 20 0.03 -2.47 9.27
N GLU A 21 1.03 -2.03 8.52
CA GLU A 21 1.06 -0.69 7.93
C GLU A 21 -0.10 -0.48 6.97
N MET A 22 -0.36 -1.41 6.05
CA MET A 22 -1.51 -1.31 5.15
C MET A 22 -2.81 -1.21 5.95
N ALA A 23 -3.04 -2.05 6.96
CA ALA A 23 -4.25 -1.99 7.78
C ALA A 23 -4.37 -0.65 8.54
N ALA A 24 -3.24 -0.10 9.00
CA ALA A 24 -3.20 1.20 9.67
C ALA A 24 -3.62 2.35 8.74
N GLU A 25 -3.26 2.32 7.46
CA GLU A 25 -3.72 3.32 6.47
C GLU A 25 -5.24 3.35 6.35
N TYR A 26 -5.88 2.18 6.40
CA TYR A 26 -7.35 2.08 6.38
C TYR A 26 -7.99 2.27 7.76
N LYS A 27 -7.20 2.53 8.81
CA LYS A 27 -7.67 2.64 10.21
C LYS A 27 -8.46 1.42 10.68
N ILE A 28 -8.08 0.24 10.20
CA ILE A 28 -8.70 -1.03 10.58
C ILE A 28 -7.66 -1.97 11.19
N SER A 29 -8.12 -2.95 11.96
CA SER A 29 -7.26 -4.01 12.46
C SER A 29 -6.79 -4.93 11.33
N VAL A 30 -5.62 -5.55 11.50
CA VAL A 30 -5.06 -6.53 10.54
C VAL A 30 -6.02 -7.68 10.25
N ASN A 31 -6.80 -8.13 11.24
CA ASN A 31 -7.81 -9.17 11.05
C ASN A 31 -8.95 -8.72 10.14
N THR A 32 -9.41 -7.48 10.28
CA THR A 32 -10.41 -6.87 9.38
C THR A 32 -9.82 -6.73 7.99
N PHE A 33 -8.59 -6.24 7.87
CA PHE A 33 -7.90 -6.13 6.58
C PHE A 33 -7.78 -7.50 5.88
N LYS A 34 -7.42 -8.58 6.59
CA LYS A 34 -7.44 -9.94 6.04
C LYS A 34 -8.81 -10.39 5.54
N LYS A 35 -9.88 -10.08 6.27
CA LYS A 35 -11.25 -10.39 5.86
C LYS A 35 -11.63 -9.62 4.60
N VAL A 36 -11.33 -8.33 4.55
CA VAL A 36 -11.57 -7.46 3.38
C VAL A 36 -10.83 -7.99 2.16
N LEU A 37 -9.56 -8.36 2.28
CA LEU A 37 -8.79 -8.97 1.19
C LEU A 37 -9.40 -10.27 0.71
N LYS A 38 -9.89 -11.12 1.63
CA LYS A 38 -10.59 -12.36 1.28
C LYS A 38 -11.89 -12.08 0.51
N LEU A 39 -12.68 -11.09 0.93
CA LEU A 39 -13.90 -10.67 0.23
C LEU A 39 -13.60 -10.08 -1.14
N ALA A 40 -12.49 -9.35 -1.27
CA ALA A 40 -11.99 -8.81 -2.53
C ALA A 40 -11.31 -9.85 -3.43
N ASN A 41 -11.25 -11.12 -3.01
CA ASN A 41 -10.55 -12.21 -3.69
C ASN A 41 -9.06 -11.91 -3.97
N ILE A 42 -8.40 -11.20 -3.06
CA ILE A 42 -6.98 -10.87 -3.14
C ILE A 42 -6.18 -11.86 -2.30
N THR A 43 -5.40 -12.71 -2.95
CA THR A 43 -4.47 -13.63 -2.27
C THR A 43 -3.15 -12.92 -2.01
N LEU A 44 -2.84 -12.62 -0.75
CA LEU A 44 -1.54 -12.04 -0.38
C LEU A 44 -0.53 -13.11 0.03
N PRO A 45 0.67 -13.13 -0.58
CA PRO A 45 1.76 -13.98 -0.10
C PRO A 45 2.13 -13.59 1.34
N LYS A 46 2.70 -14.55 2.08
CA LYS A 46 3.26 -14.28 3.41
C LYS A 46 4.44 -13.30 3.25
N GLY A 47 4.53 -12.30 4.12
CA GLY A 47 5.59 -11.29 4.09
C GLY A 47 5.11 -9.89 3.74
N LEU A 48 6.01 -9.11 3.14
CA LEU A 48 5.80 -7.72 2.73
C LEU A 48 4.87 -7.63 1.52
N ILE A 49 4.11 -6.55 1.45
CA ILE A 49 3.23 -6.23 0.34
C ILE A 49 3.99 -5.26 -0.56
N PHE A 50 4.40 -5.73 -1.73
CA PHE A 50 5.13 -4.94 -2.71
C PHE A 50 4.24 -3.87 -3.35
N PRO A 51 4.84 -2.79 -3.87
CA PRO A 51 4.10 -1.64 -4.42
C PRO A 51 3.09 -2.03 -5.51
N ASN A 52 3.45 -2.98 -6.39
CA ASN A 52 2.54 -3.52 -7.40
C ASN A 52 1.27 -4.11 -6.80
N THR A 53 1.42 -4.89 -5.72
CA THR A 53 0.29 -5.47 -5.00
C THR A 53 -0.50 -4.42 -4.23
N GLN A 54 0.16 -3.41 -3.66
CA GLN A 54 -0.51 -2.30 -3.00
C GLN A 54 -1.43 -1.55 -3.97
N GLN A 55 -0.99 -1.28 -5.20
CA GLN A 55 -1.82 -0.65 -6.24
C GLN A 55 -3.07 -1.47 -6.56
N ILE A 56 -2.94 -2.79 -6.66
CA ILE A 56 -4.10 -3.68 -6.89
C ILE A 56 -5.07 -3.59 -5.72
N ILE A 57 -4.57 -3.57 -4.48
CA ILE A 57 -5.40 -3.41 -3.28
C ILE A 57 -6.12 -2.07 -3.36
N TYR A 58 -5.41 -0.95 -3.53
CA TYR A 58 -6.01 0.39 -3.63
C TYR A 58 -7.09 0.48 -4.73
N LYS A 59 -6.87 -0.18 -5.87
CA LYS A 59 -7.86 -0.22 -6.96
C LYS A 59 -9.10 -1.07 -6.62
N LYS A 60 -8.95 -2.12 -5.82
CA LYS A 60 -10.02 -3.07 -5.47
C LYS A 60 -10.84 -2.65 -4.25
N ILE A 61 -10.18 -2.18 -3.20
CA ILE A 61 -10.82 -1.84 -1.92
C ILE A 61 -11.03 -0.33 -1.74
N GLY A 62 -10.50 0.47 -2.66
CA GLY A 62 -10.50 1.93 -2.60
C GLY A 62 -9.18 2.47 -2.05
N LEU A 63 -8.91 3.74 -2.33
CA LEU A 63 -7.78 4.44 -1.71
C LEU A 63 -8.11 4.67 -0.23
N PRO A 64 -7.17 4.43 0.70
CA PRO A 64 -7.35 4.79 2.09
C PRO A 64 -7.53 6.30 2.18
N ASP A 65 -8.36 6.75 3.12
CA ASP A 65 -8.51 8.16 3.47
C ASP A 65 -7.25 8.61 4.24
N LEU A 66 -6.11 8.56 3.55
CA LEU A 66 -4.91 9.29 3.90
C LEU A 66 -5.30 10.73 3.66
N LYS A 67 -5.80 11.37 4.73
CA LYS A 67 -6.05 12.80 4.75
C LYS A 67 -4.86 13.44 4.06
N LYS A 68 -5.14 14.16 2.97
CA LYS A 68 -4.24 15.18 2.46
C LYS A 68 -3.94 16.06 3.67
N ASP A 69 -2.78 15.88 4.30
CA ASP A 69 -2.22 16.95 5.10
C ASP A 69 -2.11 18.11 4.11
N LYS A 70 -3.05 19.03 4.25
CA LYS A 70 -3.09 20.26 3.49
C LYS A 70 -1.80 21.01 3.84
N ASN A 71 -0.80 20.92 2.98
CA ASN A 71 -0.06 22.14 2.66
C ASN A 71 -0.81 22.78 1.49
N GLU A 72 -1.92 23.43 1.84
CA GLU A 72 -2.38 24.59 1.07
C GLU A 72 -1.33 25.69 1.32
N ASN A 73 -0.22 25.66 0.57
CA ASN A 73 0.51 26.89 0.32
C ASN A 73 -0.41 27.73 -0.58
N THR A 74 -1.28 28.51 0.07
CA THR A 74 -1.88 29.66 -0.58
C THR A 74 -0.77 30.71 -0.65
N ASP A 75 0.01 30.69 -1.73
CA ASP A 75 0.77 31.85 -2.16
C ASP A 75 -0.25 32.92 -2.58
N GLU A 76 -0.67 33.73 -1.61
CA GLU A 76 -1.44 34.95 -1.82
C GLU A 76 -0.52 36.04 -2.40
N ASN A 77 -0.90 36.53 -3.57
CA ASN A 77 -0.26 37.59 -4.35
C ASN A 77 -0.78 38.97 -3.94
#